data_AF-A0A8K0Y4B2-F1
#
_entry.id   AF-A0A8K0Y4B2-F1
#
_cell.length_a   1.000
_cell.length_b   1.000
_cell.length_c   1.000
_cell.angle_alpha   90.00
_cell.angle_beta   90.00
_cell.angle_gamma   90.00
#
_symmetry.space_group_name_H-M   'P 1'
#
loop_
_entity.id
_entity.type
_entity.pdbx_description
1 polymer ?
#
loop_
_entity_poly.entity_id
_entity_poly.type
_entity_poly.pdbx_seq_one_letter_code
_entity_poly.pdbx_strand_id
1 'polypeptide(L)'
;MLLKSTILIVLLISSTFTGLMPMVHAASNLVTVTSTNTPDGKTQIQVTNSPSSTFGISSLTLQIKNGNFKSFTLGSGWIGKKTSPTTISFFASNPISPGNSTVLTISTDQSTPDLVWSAFDLNNNQLGTGEIGAPVISQNPTIEYKSDHKIQTNHRRPP
;
A
#
# COMPACT_ATOMS: atom_id res chain seq x y z
N MET A 1 49.62 -22.76 -46.82
CA MET A 1 50.62 -21.93 -46.12
C MET A 1 49.89 -20.96 -45.20
N LEU A 2 50.23 -21.00 -43.92
CA LEU A 2 50.20 -19.94 -42.90
C LEU A 2 48.91 -19.12 -42.64
N LEU A 3 48.18 -19.57 -41.63
CA LEU A 3 47.94 -18.86 -40.35
C LEU A 3 48.25 -17.36 -40.31
N LYS A 4 47.21 -16.52 -40.31
CA LYS A 4 47.11 -15.25 -39.56
C LYS A 4 45.64 -15.13 -39.10
N SER A 5 45.31 -15.77 -37.99
CA SER A 5 45.34 -15.14 -36.67
C SER A 5 44.26 -14.05 -36.52
N THR A 6 43.18 -14.43 -35.86
CA THR A 6 42.71 -13.75 -34.63
C THR A 6 42.57 -12.23 -34.74
N ILE A 7 41.45 -11.74 -35.27
CA ILE A 7 40.91 -10.42 -34.92
C ILE A 7 39.38 -10.48 -35.04
N LEU A 8 38.73 -10.28 -33.89
CA LEU A 8 37.31 -10.04 -33.62
C LEU A 8 36.32 -11.17 -34.03
N ILE A 9 35.82 -12.07 -33.19
CA ILE A 9 35.39 -12.01 -31.78
C ILE A 9 34.62 -10.72 -31.47
N VAL A 10 33.39 -10.88 -31.00
CA VAL A 10 32.45 -9.84 -30.48
C VAL A 10 31.52 -9.23 -31.54
N LEU A 11 30.21 -9.16 -31.21
CA LEU A 11 29.03 -8.68 -31.98
C LEU A 11 28.54 -9.67 -33.07
N LEU A 12 27.33 -10.24 -33.06
CA LEU A 12 26.08 -9.97 -32.35
C LEU A 12 25.31 -11.29 -32.18
N ILE A 13 25.42 -11.93 -31.03
CA ILE A 13 24.31 -12.72 -30.49
C ILE A 13 23.53 -11.76 -29.61
N SER A 14 22.61 -11.01 -30.21
CA SER A 14 21.62 -10.20 -29.48
C SER A 14 20.57 -11.14 -28.89
N SER A 15 20.99 -11.93 -27.90
CA SER A 15 20.08 -12.51 -26.93
C SER A 15 19.56 -11.38 -26.07
N THR A 16 18.40 -10.81 -26.41
CA THR A 16 17.65 -10.02 -25.44
C THR A 16 17.09 -10.99 -24.42
N PHE A 17 17.89 -11.27 -23.39
CA PHE A 17 17.42 -11.87 -22.17
C PHE A 17 16.48 -10.86 -21.51
N THR A 18 15.18 -10.97 -21.79
CA THR A 18 14.16 -10.27 -21.00
C THR A 18 14.08 -10.99 -19.67
N GLY A 19 14.96 -10.62 -18.75
CA GLY A 19 14.85 -11.05 -17.36
C GLY A 19 13.47 -10.63 -16.86
N LEU A 20 12.69 -11.59 -16.37
CA LEU A 20 11.59 -11.34 -15.48
C LEU A 20 12.18 -10.65 -14.24
N MET A 21 12.17 -9.32 -14.24
CA MET A 21 12.47 -8.55 -13.05
C MET A 21 11.36 -8.86 -12.05
N PRO A 22 11.66 -9.32 -10.82
CA PRO A 22 10.66 -9.27 -9.77
C PRO A 22 10.30 -7.79 -9.59
N MET A 23 9.05 -7.44 -9.88
CA MET A 23 8.51 -6.13 -9.55
C MET A 23 8.48 -6.03 -8.03
N VAL A 24 9.56 -5.48 -7.47
CA VAL A 24 9.57 -4.98 -6.11
C VAL A 24 8.65 -3.77 -6.13
N HIS A 25 7.42 -3.95 -5.67
CA HIS A 25 6.51 -2.86 -5.41
C HIS A 25 7.11 -2.08 -4.22
N ALA A 26 7.96 -1.10 -4.53
CA ALA A 26 8.22 -0.02 -3.59
C ALA A 26 6.84 0.52 -3.19
N ALA A 27 6.59 0.69 -1.89
CA ALA A 27 5.39 1.35 -1.40
C ALA A 27 5.26 2.67 -2.15
N SER A 28 4.39 2.68 -3.14
CA SER A 28 4.36 3.67 -4.19
C SER A 28 3.70 4.90 -3.61
N ASN A 29 4.47 5.98 -3.52
CA ASN A 29 4.02 7.35 -3.30
C ASN A 29 3.14 7.89 -4.47
N LEU A 30 2.45 6.99 -5.18
CA LEU A 30 1.58 7.30 -6.32
C LEU A 30 0.15 7.62 -5.88
N VAL A 31 -0.30 7.07 -4.75
CA VAL A 31 -1.65 7.27 -4.24
C VAL A 31 -1.61 7.68 -2.78
N THR A 32 -2.24 8.80 -2.45
CA THR A 32 -2.47 9.23 -1.07
C THR A 32 -3.95 9.06 -0.75
N VAL A 33 -4.26 8.40 0.36
CA VAL A 33 -5.62 8.28 0.86
C VAL A 33 -5.70 8.82 2.27
N THR A 34 -6.62 9.75 2.53
CA THR A 34 -6.88 10.31 3.85
C THR A 34 -8.35 10.11 4.23
N SER A 35 -8.64 10.15 5.53
CA SER A 35 -10.02 10.11 6.02
C SER A 35 -10.32 11.19 7.04
N THR A 36 -11.56 11.67 7.02
CA THR A 36 -12.12 12.55 8.04
C THR A 36 -13.47 12.01 8.49
N ASN A 37 -13.64 11.75 9.79
CA ASN A 37 -14.93 11.38 10.36
C ASN A 37 -15.80 12.63 10.55
N THR A 38 -17.08 12.51 10.25
CA THR A 38 -18.06 13.59 10.34
C THR A 38 -18.93 13.45 11.59
N PRO A 39 -19.53 14.53 12.11
CA PRO A 39 -20.41 14.47 13.29
C PRO A 39 -21.63 13.56 13.14
N ASP A 40 -22.10 13.31 11.92
CA ASP A 40 -23.22 12.41 11.61
C ASP A 40 -22.80 10.93 11.47
N GLY A 41 -21.57 10.58 11.88
CA GLY A 41 -21.09 9.20 11.92
C GLY A 41 -20.74 8.61 10.54
N LYS A 42 -20.43 9.48 9.57
CA LYS A 42 -19.88 9.08 8.28
C LYS A 42 -18.37 9.33 8.25
N THR A 43 -17.72 8.77 7.25
CA THR A 43 -16.30 8.99 6.99
C THR A 43 -16.14 9.46 5.55
N GLN A 44 -15.52 10.62 5.37
CA GLN A 44 -15.09 11.10 4.06
C GLN A 44 -13.70 10.53 3.77
N ILE A 45 -13.53 9.92 2.59
CA ILE A 45 -12.28 9.36 2.10
C ILE A 45 -11.84 10.19 0.90
N GLN A 46 -10.71 10.86 1.01
CA GLN A 46 -10.10 11.57 -0.11
C GLN A 46 -9.01 10.70 -0.71
N VAL A 47 -9.08 10.49 -2.02
CA VAL A 47 -8.08 9.76 -2.80
C VAL A 47 -7.41 10.75 -3.74
N THR A 48 -6.09 10.87 -3.64
CA THR A 48 -5.28 11.77 -4.45
C THR A 48 -4.29 10.97 -5.28
N ASN A 49 -4.28 11.20 -6.58
CA ASN A 49 -3.24 10.68 -7.46
C ASN A 49 -2.05 11.63 -7.46
N SER A 50 -0.85 11.10 -7.22
CA SER A 50 0.37 11.90 -7.18
C SER A 50 0.55 12.66 -8.51
N PRO A 51 0.98 13.94 -8.47
CA PRO A 51 1.36 14.67 -9.69
C PRO A 51 2.50 14.01 -10.47
N SER A 52 3.33 13.21 -9.81
CA SER A 52 4.43 12.47 -10.46
C SER A 52 4.00 11.13 -11.06
N SER A 53 2.73 10.75 -10.92
CA SER A 53 2.21 9.50 -11.46
C SER A 53 2.09 9.56 -12.99
N THR A 54 2.32 8.43 -13.64
CA THR A 54 2.03 8.21 -15.07
C THR A 54 0.79 7.34 -15.27
N PHE A 55 0.09 6.97 -14.19
CA PHE A 55 -1.09 6.10 -14.20
C PHE A 55 -2.32 6.83 -13.68
N GLY A 56 -3.49 6.52 -14.24
CA GLY A 56 -4.77 6.96 -13.70
C GLY A 56 -5.31 5.97 -12.67
N ILE A 57 -5.84 6.46 -11.55
CA ILE A 57 -6.49 5.59 -10.55
C ILE A 57 -7.89 5.24 -11.04
N SER A 58 -8.13 3.97 -11.30
CA SER A 58 -9.35 3.48 -11.95
C SER A 58 -10.26 2.73 -10.99
N SER A 59 -9.70 2.16 -9.92
CA SER A 59 -10.48 1.56 -8.86
C SER A 59 -9.84 1.75 -7.48
N LEU A 60 -10.70 1.71 -6.47
CA LEU A 60 -10.34 1.72 -5.05
C LEU A 60 -11.13 0.62 -4.35
N THR A 61 -10.47 -0.23 -3.56
CA THR A 61 -11.13 -1.15 -2.65
C THR A 61 -10.89 -0.72 -1.22
N LEU A 62 -11.96 -0.67 -0.42
CA LEU A 62 -11.91 -0.44 1.02
C LEU A 62 -12.39 -1.69 1.75
N GLN A 63 -11.62 -2.12 2.74
CA GLN A 63 -11.97 -3.19 3.66
C GLN A 63 -12.00 -2.64 5.09
N ILE A 64 -13.08 -2.88 5.82
CA ILE A 64 -13.15 -2.56 7.25
C ILE A 64 -12.56 -3.71 8.07
N LYS A 65 -11.69 -3.39 9.02
CA LYS A 65 -11.05 -4.40 9.89
C LYS A 65 -12.03 -4.97 10.91
N ASN A 66 -12.87 -4.12 11.48
CA ASN A 66 -13.87 -4.50 12.48
C ASN A 66 -15.17 -3.73 12.25
N GLY A 67 -16.28 -4.45 12.06
CA GLY A 67 -17.58 -3.87 11.72
C GLY A 67 -18.00 -4.11 10.27
N ASN A 68 -19.01 -3.37 9.82
CA ASN A 68 -19.61 -3.54 8.50
C ASN A 68 -19.94 -2.20 7.83
N PHE A 69 -19.88 -2.19 6.51
CA PHE A 69 -20.40 -1.06 5.73
C PHE A 69 -21.93 -1.05 5.72
N LYS A 70 -22.52 0.14 5.92
CA LYS A 70 -23.97 0.37 5.81
C LYS A 70 -24.35 0.97 4.46
N SER A 71 -23.66 2.02 4.05
CA SER A 71 -23.94 2.74 2.81
C SER A 71 -22.73 3.54 2.34
N PHE A 72 -22.81 4.10 1.14
CA PHE A 72 -21.82 5.00 0.58
C PHE A 72 -22.48 6.04 -0.34
N THR A 73 -21.84 7.18 -0.49
CA THR A 73 -22.17 8.23 -1.45
C THR A 73 -20.94 8.51 -2.31
N LEU A 74 -21.17 8.69 -3.61
CA LEU A 74 -20.12 8.82 -4.62
C LEU A 74 -20.17 10.20 -5.26
N GLY A 75 -19.00 10.68 -5.70
CA GLY A 75 -18.93 11.76 -6.69
C GLY A 75 -19.41 11.29 -8.07
N SER A 76 -19.63 12.23 -8.98
CA SER A 76 -19.97 11.92 -10.38
C SER A 76 -18.89 11.04 -11.02
N GLY A 77 -19.32 10.10 -11.87
CA GLY A 77 -18.41 9.21 -12.59
C GLY A 77 -17.80 8.09 -11.75
N TRP A 78 -18.42 7.71 -10.63
CA TRP A 78 -18.03 6.54 -9.84
C TRP A 78 -19.19 5.56 -9.68
N ILE A 79 -18.87 4.28 -9.69
CA ILE A 79 -19.78 3.18 -9.36
C ILE A 79 -19.21 2.45 -8.15
N GLY A 80 -20.04 2.22 -7.13
CA GLY A 80 -19.69 1.47 -5.94
C GLY A 80 -20.39 0.12 -5.92
N LYS A 81 -19.66 -0.93 -5.54
CA LYS A 81 -20.20 -2.28 -5.35
C LYS A 81 -19.77 -2.78 -3.97
N LYS A 82 -20.74 -3.06 -3.11
CA LYS A 82 -20.51 -3.80 -1.87
C LYS A 82 -20.27 -5.27 -2.24
N THR A 83 -19.03 -5.73 -2.09
CA THR A 83 -18.62 -7.11 -2.44
C THR A 83 -18.79 -8.07 -1.28
N SER A 84 -18.78 -7.56 -0.04
CA SER A 84 -19.10 -8.29 1.18
C SER A 84 -19.62 -7.33 2.26
N PRO A 85 -20.07 -7.80 3.43
CA PRO A 85 -20.36 -6.92 4.57
C PRO A 85 -19.20 -5.99 4.94
N THR A 86 -17.97 -6.44 4.76
CA THR A 86 -16.74 -5.77 5.19
C THR A 86 -15.92 -5.18 4.04
N THR A 87 -16.39 -5.25 2.79
CA THR A 87 -15.62 -4.80 1.63
C THR A 87 -16.50 -4.10 0.60
N ILE A 88 -16.01 -2.94 0.12
CA ILE A 88 -16.60 -2.21 -1.01
C ILE A 88 -15.50 -1.93 -2.03
N SER A 89 -15.83 -2.10 -3.30
CA SER A 89 -15.00 -1.66 -4.42
C SER A 89 -15.68 -0.53 -5.18
N PHE A 90 -14.91 0.50 -5.51
CA PHE A 90 -15.32 1.65 -6.28
C PHE A 90 -14.58 1.65 -7.62
N PHE A 91 -15.30 1.96 -8.69
CA PHE A 91 -14.79 1.96 -10.06
C PHE A 91 -15.12 3.31 -10.70
N ALA A 92 -14.11 3.95 -11.27
CA ALA A 92 -14.27 5.23 -11.95
C ALA A 92 -14.67 5.01 -13.41
N SER A 93 -15.66 5.76 -13.90
CA SER A 93 -15.94 5.84 -15.33
C SER A 93 -14.82 6.55 -16.09
N ASN A 94 -14.14 7.49 -15.43
CA ASN A 94 -12.92 8.15 -15.88
C ASN A 94 -11.87 8.08 -14.77
N PRO A 95 -10.68 7.50 -15.00
CA PRO A 95 -9.65 7.40 -13.98
C PRO A 95 -9.26 8.77 -13.39
N ILE A 96 -8.89 8.81 -12.11
CA ILE A 96 -8.32 10.01 -11.50
C ILE A 96 -6.96 10.27 -12.15
N SER A 97 -6.84 11.32 -12.95
CA SER A 97 -5.58 11.70 -13.58
C SER A 97 -4.52 12.13 -12.55
N PRO A 98 -3.22 12.06 -12.88
CA PRO A 98 -2.15 12.57 -12.03
C PRO A 98 -2.41 14.01 -11.55
N GLY A 99 -2.17 14.26 -10.27
CA GLY A 99 -2.38 15.56 -9.62
C GLY A 99 -3.83 15.86 -9.21
N ASN A 100 -4.80 15.02 -9.59
CA ASN A 100 -6.20 15.20 -9.22
C ASN A 100 -6.60 14.35 -8.02
N SER A 101 -7.77 14.68 -7.45
CA SER A 101 -8.35 13.98 -6.32
C SER A 101 -9.84 13.72 -6.50
N THR A 102 -10.36 12.77 -5.74
CA THR A 102 -11.80 12.57 -5.55
C THR A 102 -12.12 12.37 -4.08
N VAL A 103 -13.38 12.58 -3.70
CA VAL A 103 -13.88 12.35 -2.35
C VAL A 103 -15.05 11.39 -2.42
N LEU A 104 -15.00 10.36 -1.59
CA LEU A 104 -16.06 9.38 -1.36
C LEU A 104 -16.55 9.53 0.07
N THR A 105 -17.81 9.23 0.34
CA THR A 105 -18.33 9.18 1.71
C THR A 105 -18.85 7.78 2.00
N ILE A 106 -18.45 7.22 3.14
CA ILE A 106 -18.91 5.91 3.61
C ILE A 106 -19.63 6.07 4.95
N SER A 107 -20.56 5.16 5.21
CA SER A 107 -21.19 5.01 6.52
C SER A 107 -20.99 3.57 6.99
N THR A 108 -20.59 3.38 8.24
CA THR A 108 -20.35 2.05 8.82
C THR A 108 -21.15 1.85 10.11
N ASP A 109 -21.04 0.67 10.73
CA ASP A 109 -21.51 0.48 12.10
C ASP A 109 -20.55 1.03 13.17
N GLN A 110 -19.35 1.47 12.78
CA GLN A 110 -18.37 2.17 13.60
C GLN A 110 -18.35 3.68 13.30
N SER A 111 -18.22 4.52 14.34
CA SER A 111 -18.07 5.97 14.19
C SER A 111 -16.68 6.38 13.68
N THR A 112 -15.67 5.58 13.97
CA THR A 112 -14.28 5.75 13.54
C THR A 112 -13.74 4.42 13.01
N PRO A 113 -14.08 4.04 11.76
CA PRO A 113 -13.71 2.73 11.23
C PRO A 113 -12.20 2.62 10.96
N ASP A 114 -11.62 1.48 11.29
CA ASP A 114 -10.28 1.10 10.82
C ASP A 114 -10.40 0.42 9.45
N LEU A 115 -9.71 0.97 8.46
CA LEU A 115 -9.82 0.61 7.05
C LEU A 115 -8.47 0.17 6.50
N VAL A 116 -8.51 -0.80 5.59
CA VAL A 116 -7.43 -1.12 4.67
C VAL A 116 -7.88 -0.69 3.28
N TRP A 117 -7.01 -0.02 2.53
CA TRP A 117 -7.29 0.43 1.17
C TRP A 117 -6.30 -0.15 0.17
N SER A 118 -6.77 -0.33 -1.07
CA SER A 118 -5.93 -0.64 -2.23
C SER A 118 -6.46 0.08 -3.46
N ALA A 119 -5.56 0.59 -4.30
CA ALA A 119 -5.88 1.35 -5.50
C ALA A 119 -5.21 0.72 -6.73
N PHE A 120 -5.89 0.76 -7.88
CA PHE A 120 -5.44 0.09 -9.10
C PHE A 120 -5.63 0.96 -10.35
N ASP A 121 -4.80 0.72 -11.36
CA ASP A 121 -4.95 1.29 -12.71
C ASP A 121 -6.01 0.55 -13.56
N LEU A 122 -6.19 0.96 -14.81
CA LEU A 122 -7.12 0.32 -15.76
C LEU A 122 -6.75 -1.13 -16.10
N ASN A 123 -5.49 -1.51 -15.93
CA ASN A 123 -4.97 -2.84 -16.23
C ASN A 123 -4.96 -3.74 -14.98
N ASN A 124 -5.60 -3.30 -13.88
CA ASN A 124 -5.59 -3.94 -12.56
C ASN A 124 -4.19 -4.07 -11.92
N ASN A 125 -3.21 -3.23 -12.32
CA ASN A 125 -1.96 -3.14 -11.60
C ASN A 125 -2.17 -2.35 -10.31
N GLN A 126 -1.64 -2.86 -9.19
CA GLN A 126 -1.76 -2.19 -7.90
C GLN A 126 -0.88 -0.95 -7.86
N LEU A 127 -1.51 0.21 -7.67
CA LEU A 127 -0.85 1.52 -7.58
C LEU A 127 -0.54 1.92 -6.14
N GLY A 128 -1.14 1.26 -5.15
CA GLY A 128 -0.89 1.53 -3.74
C GLY A 128 -1.80 0.74 -2.82
N THR A 129 -1.39 0.65 -1.56
CA THR A 129 -2.20 0.13 -0.44
C THR A 129 -1.78 0.81 0.85
N GLY A 130 -2.69 0.84 1.83
CA GLY A 130 -2.37 1.29 3.17
C GLY A 130 -3.52 1.09 4.12
N GLU A 131 -3.39 1.68 5.30
CA GLU A 131 -4.38 1.61 6.35
C GLU A 131 -4.79 3.02 6.78
N ILE A 132 -6.03 3.17 7.22
CA ILE A 132 -6.60 4.42 7.72
C ILE A 132 -7.43 4.09 8.95
N GLY A 133 -7.06 4.61 10.11
CA GLY A 133 -7.58 4.17 11.40
C GLY A 133 -6.64 4.62 12.53
N ALA A 134 -7.02 4.38 13.79
CA ALA A 134 -6.22 4.82 14.93
C ALA A 134 -4.75 4.34 14.82
N PRO A 135 -3.76 5.13 15.29
CA PRO A 135 -2.35 4.81 15.06
C PRO A 135 -2.08 3.39 15.49
N VAL A 136 -1.43 2.62 14.60
CA VAL A 136 -0.76 1.40 14.98
C VAL A 136 0.16 1.81 16.13
N ILE A 137 -0.19 1.44 17.37
CA ILE A 137 0.82 1.38 18.42
C ILE A 137 1.77 0.33 17.88
N SER A 138 2.86 0.78 17.25
CA SER A 138 4.00 -0.07 16.95
C SER A 138 4.35 -0.71 18.27
N GLN A 139 4.00 -1.99 18.44
CA GLN A 139 4.61 -2.81 19.45
C GLN A 139 6.07 -2.88 19.02
N ASN A 140 6.84 -1.88 19.45
CA ASN A 140 8.27 -2.03 19.58
C ASN A 140 8.44 -3.32 20.41
N PRO A 141 9.05 -4.38 19.89
CA PRO A 141 9.23 -5.59 20.67
C PRO A 141 9.99 -5.17 21.92
N THR A 142 9.32 -5.24 23.07
CA THR A 142 10.00 -5.11 24.35
C THR A 142 10.88 -6.36 24.42
N ILE A 143 12.16 -6.20 24.09
CA ILE A 143 13.15 -7.23 24.37
C ILE A 143 13.26 -7.25 25.89
N GLU A 144 12.54 -8.18 26.50
CA GLU A 144 12.74 -8.55 27.90
C GLU A 144 14.13 -9.19 28.00
N TYR A 145 15.12 -8.40 28.44
CA TYR A 145 16.44 -8.91 28.71
C TYR A 145 16.38 -9.81 29.95
N LYS A 146 16.26 -11.12 29.72
CA LYS A 146 16.40 -12.13 30.76
C LYS A 146 17.89 -12.26 31.10
N SER A 147 18.32 -11.58 32.16
CA SER A 147 19.69 -11.60 32.66
C SER A 147 20.00 -12.90 33.44
N ASP A 148 20.02 -14.04 32.76
CA ASP A 148 20.52 -15.29 33.35
C ASP A 148 22.04 -15.39 33.15
N HIS A 149 22.83 -14.60 33.89
CA HIS A 149 24.26 -14.86 34.08
C HIS A 149 24.65 -14.72 35.56
N LYS A 150 24.66 -15.85 36.27
CA LYS A 150 25.49 -16.03 37.47
C LYS A 150 26.96 -15.92 37.06
N ILE A 151 27.62 -14.81 37.41
CA ILE A 151 29.07 -14.82 37.58
C ILE A 151 29.33 -14.99 39.07
N GLN A 152 29.81 -16.18 39.42
CA GLN A 152 30.36 -16.48 40.73
C GLN A 152 31.88 -16.39 40.61
N THR A 153 32.48 -15.34 41.18
CA THR A 153 33.93 -15.32 41.45
C THR A 153 34.21 -14.65 42.80
N ASN A 154 34.69 -15.47 43.72
CA ASN A 154 35.29 -15.09 45.01
C ASN A 154 36.58 -14.28 44.79
N HIS A 155 36.83 -13.21 45.56
CA HIS A 155 38.03 -13.13 46.42
C HIS A 155 38.13 -11.89 47.34
N ARG A 156 38.40 -12.21 48.62
CA ARG A 156 39.25 -11.56 49.66
C ARG A 156 39.16 -10.04 49.93
N ARG A 157 38.72 -9.74 51.16
CA ARG A 157 38.99 -8.48 51.90
C ARG A 157 40.40 -8.52 52.50
N PRO A 158 41.20 -7.44 52.40
CA PRO A 158 42.37 -7.24 53.25
C PRO A 158 42.16 -6.03 54.20
N PRO A 159 43.14 -5.79 55.08
CA PRO A 159 43.06 -5.88 56.55
C PRO A 159 42.19 -4.80 57.23
#